data_AF-A0A7X3ZFT0-F1
#
_entry.id   AF-A0A7X3ZFT0-F1
#
_cell.length_a   1.000
_cell.length_b   1.000
_cell.length_c   1.000
_cell.angle_alpha   90.00
_cell.angle_beta   90.00
_cell.angle_gamma   90.00
#
_symmetry.space_group_name_H-M   'P 1'
#
loop_
_entity.id
_entity.type
_entity.pdbx_description
1 polymer ?
#
loop_
_entity_poly.entity_id
_entity_poly.type
_entity_poly.pdbx_seq_one_letter_code
_entity_poly.pdbx_strand_id
1 'polypeptide(L)'
;MSDGFFGILVDAILAQIKRAGFKFVFADGHGPSRRAWREAMAEREQRFGLKLAGVTDEIAQEWKSQTDHAARNETSLVMHYQEDLVDLGQLSADRNVWPQGVGGEDPRDASAAYGRECMERSVEIVGRLIAESGV
;
A
#
# COMPACT_ATOMS: atom_id res chain seq x y z
N MET A 1 -0.47 -10.35 -14.50
CA MET A 1 -1.91 -10.65 -14.29
C MET A 1 -2.72 -9.60 -15.03
N SER A 2 -3.80 -9.96 -15.72
CA SER A 2 -4.69 -8.98 -16.34
C SER A 2 -5.57 -8.31 -15.29
N ASP A 3 -5.98 -7.07 -15.54
CA ASP A 3 -6.88 -6.32 -14.64
C ASP A 3 -8.20 -7.06 -14.42
N GLY A 4 -8.72 -7.73 -15.46
CA GLY A 4 -9.92 -8.55 -15.35
C GLY A 4 -9.77 -9.74 -14.39
N PHE A 5 -8.64 -10.46 -14.44
CA PHE A 5 -8.41 -11.57 -13.51
C PHE A 5 -8.21 -11.07 -12.08
N PHE A 6 -7.47 -9.96 -11.90
CA PHE A 6 -7.32 -9.32 -10.59
C PHE A 6 -8.67 -8.92 -9.99
N GLY A 7 -9.53 -8.29 -10.79
CA GLY A 7 -10.87 -7.89 -10.38
C GLY A 7 -11.71 -9.07 -9.87
N ILE A 8 -11.73 -10.18 -10.61
CA ILE A 8 -12.45 -11.40 -10.23
C ILE A 8 -11.94 -11.97 -8.90
N LEU A 9 -10.62 -11.96 -8.67
CA LEU A 9 -10.04 -12.44 -7.42
C LEU A 9 -10.47 -11.57 -6.22
N VAL A 10 -10.39 -10.24 -6.36
CA VAL A 10 -10.83 -9.31 -5.33
C VAL A 10 -12.32 -9.48 -5.04
N ASP A 11 -13.14 -9.65 -6.08
CA ASP A 11 -14.58 -9.83 -5.95
C ASP A 11 -14.94 -11.13 -5.23
N ALA A 12 -14.23 -12.22 -5.53
CA ALA A 12 -14.38 -13.48 -4.83
C ALA A 12 -14.04 -13.34 -3.34
N ILE A 13 -12.94 -12.63 -3.01
CA ILE A 13 -12.54 -12.35 -1.63
C ILE A 13 -13.62 -11.53 -0.90
N LEU A 14 -14.11 -10.45 -1.50
CA LEU A 14 -15.17 -9.61 -0.91
C LEU A 14 -16.46 -10.39 -0.65
N ALA A 15 -16.84 -11.30 -1.55
CA ALA A 15 -17.98 -12.18 -1.34
C ALA A 15 -17.81 -13.08 -0.10
N GLN A 16 -16.59 -13.61 0.13
CA GLN A 16 -16.32 -14.42 1.32
C GLN A 16 -16.29 -13.56 2.59
N ILE A 17 -15.69 -12.37 2.53
CA ILE A 17 -15.64 -11.41 3.64
C ILE A 17 -17.06 -11.03 4.09
N LYS A 18 -17.95 -10.71 3.14
CA LYS A 18 -19.35 -10.44 3.48
C LYS A 18 -20.02 -11.66 4.11
N ARG A 19 -19.83 -12.85 3.55
CA ARG A 19 -20.43 -14.07 4.11
C ARG A 19 -19.97 -14.32 5.54
N ALA A 20 -18.72 -14.00 5.86
CA ALA A 20 -18.17 -14.10 7.21
C ALA A 20 -18.71 -13.04 8.19
N GLY A 21 -19.46 -12.05 7.71
CA GLY A 21 -20.16 -11.06 8.54
C GLY A 21 -19.44 -9.73 8.72
N PHE A 22 -18.24 -9.56 8.15
CA PHE A 22 -17.51 -8.30 8.17
C PHE A 22 -18.29 -7.18 7.49
N LYS A 23 -18.08 -5.94 7.97
CA LYS A 23 -18.77 -4.74 7.48
C LYS A 23 -17.85 -3.75 6.80
N PHE A 24 -16.57 -3.72 7.20
CA PHE A 24 -15.56 -2.81 6.70
C PHE A 24 -14.41 -3.60 6.05
N VAL A 25 -13.91 -3.11 4.93
CA VAL A 25 -12.68 -3.62 4.30
C VAL A 25 -11.82 -2.46 3.85
N PHE A 26 -10.62 -2.36 4.41
CA PHE A 26 -9.56 -1.57 3.82
C PHE A 26 -8.71 -2.44 2.90
N ALA A 27 -8.43 -1.96 1.69
CA ALA A 27 -7.41 -2.57 0.85
C ALA A 27 -6.51 -1.51 0.23
N ASP A 28 -5.25 -1.88 0.09
CA ASP A 28 -4.24 -1.12 -0.60
C ASP A 28 -3.39 -2.05 -1.48
N GLY A 29 -2.63 -1.47 -2.40
CA GLY A 29 -1.65 -2.20 -3.18
C GLY A 29 -0.65 -1.28 -3.87
N HIS A 30 0.24 -1.88 -4.65
CA HIS A 30 1.23 -1.13 -5.43
C HIS A 30 0.61 -0.53 -6.69
N GLY A 31 0.91 0.74 -6.97
CA GLY A 31 0.48 1.56 -8.13
C GLY A 31 -0.77 1.07 -8.90
N PRO A 32 -0.63 0.15 -9.89
CA PRO A 32 -1.75 -0.36 -10.68
C PRO A 32 -2.88 -0.99 -9.86
N SER A 33 -2.55 -1.76 -8.81
CA SER A 33 -3.55 -2.42 -7.98
C SER A 33 -4.30 -1.45 -7.06
N ARG A 34 -3.63 -0.41 -6.57
CA ARG A 34 -4.26 0.72 -5.84
C ARG A 34 -5.27 1.43 -6.74
N ARG A 35 -4.91 1.71 -7.99
CA ARG A 35 -5.83 2.30 -8.98
C ARG A 35 -7.04 1.39 -9.23
N ALA A 36 -6.81 0.13 -9.56
CA ALA A 36 -7.88 -0.83 -9.85
C ALA A 36 -8.81 -1.08 -8.64
N TRP A 37 -8.28 -1.00 -7.41
CA TRP A 37 -9.11 -1.01 -6.21
C TRP A 37 -10.01 0.22 -6.18
N ARG A 38 -9.42 1.42 -6.18
CA ARG A 38 -10.13 2.71 -6.06
C ARG A 38 -11.24 2.88 -7.09
N GLU A 39 -10.97 2.59 -8.35
CA GLU A 39 -11.92 2.78 -9.46
C GLU A 39 -13.17 1.90 -9.31
N ALA A 40 -13.04 0.73 -8.67
CA ALA A 40 -14.14 -0.20 -8.48
C ALA A 40 -14.80 -0.11 -7.08
N MET A 41 -14.30 0.74 -6.17
CA MET A 41 -14.81 0.79 -4.79
C MET A 41 -16.31 1.09 -4.72
N ALA A 42 -16.79 2.13 -5.40
CA ALA A 42 -18.19 2.54 -5.32
C ALA A 42 -19.16 1.44 -5.84
N GLU A 43 -18.80 0.80 -6.97
CA GLU A 43 -19.58 -0.32 -7.50
C GLU A 43 -19.59 -1.51 -6.54
N ARG A 44 -18.42 -1.85 -5.96
CA ARG A 44 -18.30 -2.95 -5.00
C ARG A 44 -19.01 -2.68 -3.68
N GLU A 45 -18.99 -1.45 -3.17
CA GLU A 45 -19.76 -1.05 -1.99
C GLU A 45 -21.26 -1.28 -2.25
N GLN A 46 -21.78 -0.86 -3.41
CA GLN A 46 -23.17 -1.08 -3.78
C GLN A 46 -23.49 -2.57 -3.94
N ARG A 47 -22.69 -3.30 -4.73
CA ARG A 47 -22.93 -4.69 -5.08
C ARG A 47 -22.81 -5.61 -3.87
N PHE A 48 -21.77 -5.41 -3.06
CA PHE A 48 -21.53 -6.24 -1.89
C PHE A 48 -22.19 -5.68 -0.65
N GLY A 49 -22.63 -4.43 -0.56
CA GLY A 49 -23.15 -3.86 0.68
C GLY A 49 -22.15 -3.98 1.83
N LEU A 50 -20.90 -3.63 1.54
CA LEU A 50 -19.76 -3.49 2.46
C LEU A 50 -19.34 -2.02 2.45
N LYS A 51 -18.75 -1.55 3.55
CA LYS A 51 -18.04 -0.28 3.57
C LYS A 51 -16.59 -0.53 3.13
N LEU A 52 -16.15 0.10 2.05
CA LEU A 52 -14.81 -0.09 1.50
C LEU A 52 -13.97 1.17 1.73
N ALA A 53 -12.71 0.95 2.05
CA ALA A 53 -11.71 2.00 2.19
C ALA A 53 -10.42 1.61 1.47
N GLY A 54 -9.57 2.60 1.19
CA GLY A 54 -8.28 2.41 0.54
C GLY A 54 -7.56 3.75 0.41
N VAL A 55 -6.40 3.75 -0.25
CA VAL A 55 -5.60 4.96 -0.47
C VAL A 55 -6.18 5.81 -1.60
N THR A 56 -7.23 6.58 -1.29
CA THR A 56 -7.88 7.53 -2.20
C THR A 56 -7.08 8.83 -2.34
N ASP A 57 -7.48 9.72 -3.25
CA ASP A 57 -6.81 11.03 -3.41
C ASP A 57 -6.85 11.87 -2.13
N GLU A 58 -7.89 11.69 -1.31
CA GLU A 58 -8.06 12.39 -0.03
C GLU A 58 -6.92 12.07 0.95
N ILE A 59 -6.50 10.80 1.04
CA ILE A 59 -5.47 10.38 1.99
C ILE A 59 -4.10 10.16 1.34
N ALA A 60 -4.01 10.21 0.00
CA ALA A 60 -2.79 9.90 -0.75
C ALA A 60 -1.59 10.78 -0.34
N GLN A 61 -1.84 12.04 0.04
CA GLN A 61 -0.78 12.97 0.47
C GLN A 61 -0.24 12.63 1.88
N GLU A 62 -1.08 12.02 2.72
CA GLU A 62 -0.70 11.60 4.07
C GLU A 62 -0.16 10.17 4.11
N TRP A 63 -0.49 9.35 3.12
CA TRP A 63 -0.11 7.95 3.05
C TRP A 63 1.42 7.78 2.91
N LYS A 64 1.99 6.83 3.64
CA LYS A 64 3.44 6.60 3.72
C LYS A 64 3.84 5.15 3.44
N SER A 65 2.96 4.35 2.85
CA SER A 65 3.29 2.96 2.51
C SER A 65 3.26 2.73 1.00
N GLN A 66 4.33 2.13 0.46
CA GLN A 66 4.44 1.80 -0.97
C GLN A 66 4.16 3.02 -1.85
N THR A 67 4.85 4.13 -1.56
CA THR A 67 4.65 5.41 -2.25
C THR A 67 5.67 5.67 -3.37
N ASP A 68 6.74 4.89 -3.42
CA ASP A 68 7.80 4.96 -4.43
C ASP A 68 8.09 3.57 -5.01
N HIS A 69 9.11 3.43 -5.86
CA HIS A 69 9.47 2.15 -6.48
C HIS A 69 10.93 1.80 -6.24
N ALA A 70 11.17 0.77 -5.41
CA ALA A 70 12.49 0.33 -4.96
C ALA A 70 13.36 1.47 -4.37
N ALA A 71 12.70 2.52 -3.90
CA ALA A 71 13.31 3.76 -3.45
C ALA A 71 13.32 3.82 -1.91
N ARG A 72 13.62 4.99 -1.35
CA ARG A 72 13.79 5.17 0.09
C ARG A 72 12.61 4.66 0.92
N ASN A 73 11.36 4.91 0.52
CA ASN A 73 10.18 4.50 1.30
C ASN A 73 10.02 2.98 1.33
N GLU A 74 9.93 2.32 0.17
CA GLU A 74 9.80 0.86 0.09
C GLU A 74 11.00 0.15 0.75
N THR A 75 12.21 0.64 0.52
CA THR A 75 13.41 0.06 1.15
C THR A 75 13.37 0.20 2.67
N SER A 76 12.98 1.37 3.18
CA SER A 76 12.88 1.61 4.63
C SER A 76 11.82 0.73 5.28
N LEU A 77 10.67 0.51 4.62
CA LEU A 77 9.63 -0.41 5.08
C LEU A 77 10.17 -1.84 5.19
N VAL A 78 10.89 -2.33 4.18
CA VAL A 78 11.51 -3.67 4.24
C VAL A 78 12.55 -3.71 5.36
N MET A 79 13.40 -2.69 5.51
CA MET A 79 14.36 -2.61 6.61
C MET A 79 13.69 -2.65 7.99
N HIS A 80 12.51 -2.05 8.14
CA HIS A 80 11.77 -2.09 9.40
C HIS A 80 11.23 -3.49 9.73
N TYR A 81 10.72 -4.22 8.74
CA TYR A 81 10.06 -5.52 8.97
C TYR A 81 11.00 -6.73 8.86
N GLN A 82 11.95 -6.68 7.94
CA GLN A 82 12.80 -7.79 7.49
C GLN A 82 14.14 -7.23 6.96
N GLU A 83 14.94 -6.66 7.86
CA GLU A 83 16.22 -6.02 7.49
C GLU A 83 17.16 -6.92 6.67
N ASP A 84 17.17 -8.23 6.96
CA ASP A 84 18.00 -9.22 6.26
C ASP A 84 17.70 -9.37 4.75
N LEU A 85 16.56 -8.83 4.28
CA LEU A 85 16.19 -8.84 2.86
C LEU A 85 16.72 -7.62 2.08
N VAL A 86 17.39 -6.68 2.76
CA VAL A 86 17.92 -5.47 2.15
C VAL A 86 19.45 -5.52 2.15
N ASP A 87 20.04 -5.58 0.95
CA ASP A 87 21.49 -5.44 0.76
C ASP A 87 21.80 -4.18 -0.05
N LEU A 88 21.99 -3.06 0.66
CA LEU A 88 22.41 -1.80 0.05
C LEU A 88 23.85 -1.86 -0.52
N GLY A 89 24.65 -2.86 -0.15
CA GLY A 89 25.98 -3.08 -0.69
C GLY A 89 25.99 -3.50 -2.16
N GLN A 90 24.85 -3.97 -2.69
CA GLN A 90 24.67 -4.24 -4.12
C GLN A 90 24.59 -2.95 -4.97
N LEU A 91 24.34 -1.80 -4.33
CA LEU A 91 24.28 -0.52 -5.01
C LEU A 91 25.67 0.12 -5.11
N SER A 92 25.87 0.93 -6.14
CA SER A 92 27.10 1.72 -6.26
C SER A 92 27.25 2.65 -5.04
N ALA A 93 28.44 2.65 -4.44
CA ALA A 93 28.80 3.62 -3.41
C ALA A 93 28.93 5.05 -3.97
N ASP A 94 29.17 5.20 -5.29
CA ASP A 94 29.17 6.50 -5.95
C ASP A 94 27.73 7.03 -6.09
N ARG A 95 27.43 8.11 -5.37
CA ARG A 95 26.12 8.77 -5.36
C ARG A 95 25.73 9.34 -6.73
N ASN A 96 26.68 9.57 -7.63
CA ASN A 96 26.39 10.03 -8.99
C ASN A 96 25.85 8.90 -9.89
N VAL A 97 26.01 7.64 -9.47
CA VAL A 97 25.42 6.49 -10.15
C VAL A 97 24.04 6.23 -9.55
N TRP A 98 22.99 6.54 -10.31
CA TRP A 98 21.61 6.24 -9.92
C TRP A 98 21.32 4.74 -10.02
N PRO A 99 20.72 4.11 -9.01
CA PRO A 99 20.35 2.70 -9.08
C PRO A 99 19.35 2.39 -10.21
N GLN A 100 19.55 1.26 -10.89
CA GLN A 100 18.66 0.82 -11.96
C GLN A 100 17.28 0.44 -11.40
N GLY A 101 16.22 0.90 -12.07
CA GLY A 101 14.84 0.53 -11.73
C GLY A 101 14.24 1.28 -10.54
N VAL A 102 14.98 2.22 -9.95
CA VAL A 102 14.50 3.03 -8.82
C VAL A 102 13.74 4.25 -9.33
N GLY A 103 12.54 4.45 -8.80
CA GLY A 103 11.70 5.62 -9.03
C GLY A 103 11.24 6.24 -7.71
N GLY A 104 11.85 7.37 -7.33
CA GLY A 104 11.59 8.03 -6.04
C GLY A 104 12.87 8.62 -5.45
N GLU A 105 12.94 8.66 -4.12
CA GLU A 105 14.15 9.06 -3.38
C GLU A 105 15.21 7.95 -3.38
N ASP A 106 16.48 8.33 -3.19
CA ASP A 106 17.61 7.38 -3.20
C ASP A 106 17.46 6.32 -2.08
N PRO A 107 17.40 5.01 -2.40
CA PRO A 107 17.24 3.95 -1.41
C PRO A 107 18.45 3.84 -0.46
N ARG A 108 19.62 4.39 -0.83
CA ARG A 108 20.79 4.45 0.06
C ARG A 108 20.58 5.38 1.27
N ASP A 109 19.52 6.18 1.29
CA ASP A 109 19.11 7.02 2.43
C ASP A 109 17.97 6.37 3.25
N ALA A 110 17.67 5.10 2.99
CA ALA A 110 16.68 4.33 3.73
C ALA A 110 17.16 3.99 5.14
N SER A 111 16.20 3.80 6.06
CA SER A 111 16.47 3.31 7.41
C SER A 111 15.28 2.59 8.00
N ALA A 112 15.52 1.61 8.88
CA ALA A 112 14.47 0.94 9.63
C ALA A 112 13.63 1.90 10.49
N ALA A 113 14.25 2.97 11.01
CA ALA A 113 13.56 4.00 11.79
C ALA A 113 12.55 4.78 10.94
N TYR A 114 12.94 5.19 9.72
CA TYR A 114 12.01 5.84 8.80
C TYR A 114 10.90 4.88 8.33
N GLY A 115 11.21 3.60 8.14
CA GLY A 115 10.23 2.57 7.82
C GLY A 115 9.18 2.40 8.92
N ARG A 116 9.62 2.41 10.19
CA ARG A 116 8.72 2.39 11.36
C ARG A 116 7.78 3.60 11.35
N GLU A 117 8.30 4.81 11.16
CA GLU A 117 7.49 6.04 11.09
C GLU A 117 6.43 5.94 9.98
N CYS A 118 6.84 5.48 8.80
CA CYS A 118 5.95 5.28 7.66
C CYS A 118 4.83 4.26 7.95
N MET A 119 5.19 3.15 8.61
CA MET A 119 4.25 2.11 9.04
C MET A 119 3.25 2.65 10.06
N GLU A 120 3.74 3.28 11.14
CA GLU A 120 2.91 3.82 12.22
C GLU A 120 1.91 4.84 11.68
N ARG A 121 2.38 5.75 10.81
CA ARG A 121 1.51 6.73 10.16
C ARG A 121 0.43 6.07 9.30
N SER A 122 0.77 5.03 8.56
CA SER A 122 -0.19 4.31 7.70
C SER A 122 -1.25 3.59 8.54
N VAL A 123 -0.86 2.99 9.68
CA VAL A 123 -1.79 2.36 10.63
C VAL A 123 -2.73 3.39 11.27
N GLU A 124 -2.21 4.55 11.67
CA GLU A 124 -3.04 5.65 12.20
C GLU A 124 -4.12 6.09 11.20
N ILE A 125 -3.75 6.24 9.93
CA ILE A 125 -4.68 6.63 8.87
C ILE A 125 -5.78 5.57 8.71
N VAL A 126 -5.43 4.29 8.67
CA VAL A 126 -6.43 3.20 8.60
C VAL A 126 -7.34 3.20 9.83
N GLY A 127 -6.78 3.44 11.02
CA GLY A 127 -7.55 3.57 12.27
C GLY A 127 -8.58 4.70 12.20
N ARG A 128 -8.19 5.86 11.67
CA ARG A 128 -9.08 7.01 11.42
C ARG A 128 -10.21 6.64 10.46
N LEU A 129 -9.88 5.99 9.33
CA LEU A 129 -10.88 5.56 8.34
C LEU A 129 -11.91 4.57 8.92
N ILE A 130 -11.47 3.66 9.79
CA ILE A 130 -12.36 2.74 10.49
C ILE A 130 -13.30 3.52 11.42
N ALA A 131 -12.77 4.44 12.23
CA ALA A 131 -13.57 5.23 13.17
C ALA A 131 -14.63 6.09 12.46
N GLU A 132 -14.31 6.63 11.29
CA GLU A 132 -15.19 7.46 10.46
C GLU A 132 -16.18 6.64 9.61
N SER A 133 -15.98 5.32 9.51
CA SER A 133 -16.75 4.46 8.61
C SER A 133 -18.20 4.25 9.03
N GLY A 134 -18.52 4.46 10.30
CA GLY A 134 -19.87 4.33 10.87
C GLY A 134 -20.37 2.88 10.99
N VAL A 135 -19.48 1.89 10.86
CA VAL A 135 -19.79 0.45 11.02
C VAL A 135 -19.06 -0.19 12.19
#